data_AF-A0A382RIG3-F1
#
_entry.id   AF-A0A382RIG3-F1
#
_cell.length_a   1.000
_cell.length_b   1.000
_cell.length_c   1.000
_cell.angle_alpha   90.00
_cell.angle_beta   90.00
_cell.angle_gamma   90.00
#
_symmetry.space_group_name_H-M   'P 1'
#
loop_
_entity.id
_entity.type
_entity.pdbx_description
1 polymer ?
#
loop_
_entity_poly.entity_id
_entity_poly.type
_entity_poly.pdbx_seq_one_letter_code
_entity_poly.pdbx_strand_id
1 'polypeptide(L)'
;MADKVPGRGRKPSDLATQVAKDAKGCPVGKGFLMSKVTVSADDKAERGRVRSGITTGAKMAGWTKVSVSWTTDGHPLVVRTA
;
A
#
# COMPACT_ATOMS: atom_id res chain seq x y z
N MET A 1 -26.54 -9.93 8.41
CA MET A 1 -25.68 -10.82 7.61
C MET A 1 -24.28 -10.25 7.67
N ALA A 2 -23.41 -10.82 8.52
CA ALA A 2 -22.07 -10.28 8.75
C ALA A 2 -21.21 -10.50 7.51
N ASP A 3 -20.76 -9.40 6.93
CA ASP A 3 -19.85 -9.31 5.80
C ASP A 3 -18.71 -10.35 5.87
N LYS A 4 -18.80 -11.37 5.01
CA LYS A 4 -17.65 -12.18 4.61
C LYS A 4 -16.76 -11.31 3.72
N VAL A 5 -16.07 -10.33 4.32
CA VAL A 5 -14.97 -9.62 3.68
C VAL A 5 -13.83 -10.63 3.52
N PRO A 6 -13.43 -10.99 2.28
CA PRO A 6 -12.30 -11.88 2.07
C PRO A 6 -11.05 -11.28 2.73
N GLY A 7 -10.43 -12.01 3.66
CA GLY A 7 -9.21 -11.57 4.35
C GLY A 7 -9.35 -11.21 5.83
N ARG A 8 -10.56 -11.25 6.41
CA ARG A 8 -10.75 -11.06 7.86
C ARG A 8 -10.11 -12.23 8.64
N GLY A 9 -8.85 -12.06 9.05
CA GLY A 9 -8.06 -13.05 9.79
C GLY A 9 -6.72 -13.44 9.18
N ARG A 10 -6.38 -12.99 7.95
CA ARG A 10 -5.00 -13.14 7.46
C ARG A 10 -4.13 -12.09 8.12
N LYS A 11 -3.04 -12.52 8.78
CA LYS A 11 -2.01 -11.60 9.28
C LYS A 11 -1.62 -10.66 8.13
N PRO A 12 -1.60 -9.33 8.36
CA PRO A 12 -1.12 -8.41 7.35
C PRO A 12 0.29 -8.82 6.95
N SER A 13 0.55 -8.87 5.64
CA SER A 13 1.89 -9.12 5.10
C SER A 13 2.90 -8.16 5.72
N ASP A 14 4.16 -8.55 5.86
CA ASP A 14 5.21 -7.69 6.42
C ASP A 14 5.29 -6.32 5.71
N LEU A 15 5.05 -6.32 4.40
CA LEU A 15 4.89 -5.11 3.58
C LEU A 15 3.78 -4.18 4.11
N ALA A 16 2.59 -4.72 4.38
CA ALA A 16 1.47 -3.93 4.88
C ALA A 16 1.75 -3.37 6.28
N THR A 17 2.46 -4.13 7.12
CA THR A 17 2.88 -3.67 8.45
C THR A 17 3.93 -2.56 8.37
N GLN A 18 4.89 -2.65 7.45
CA GLN A 18 5.85 -1.57 7.18
C GLN A 18 5.15 -0.32 6.64
N VAL A 19 4.29 -0.48 5.63
CA VAL A 19 3.50 0.63 5.07
C VAL A 19 2.66 1.29 6.14
N ALA A 20 2.03 0.54 7.04
CA ALA A 20 1.24 1.11 8.12
C ALA A 20 2.09 1.97 9.07
N LYS A 21 3.34 1.59 9.34
CA LYS A 21 4.27 2.39 10.15
C LYS A 21 4.69 3.67 9.41
N ASP A 22 5.07 3.55 8.14
CA ASP A 22 5.53 4.69 7.33
C ASP A 22 4.39 5.67 7.01
N ALA A 23 3.18 5.15 6.83
CA ALA A 23 1.97 5.93 6.59
C ALA A 23 1.45 6.64 7.86
N LYS A 24 1.80 6.14 9.05
CA LYS A 24 1.34 6.71 10.32
C LYS A 24 1.98 8.08 10.53
N GLY A 25 1.16 9.13 10.43
CA GLY A 25 1.61 10.52 10.57
C GLY A 25 1.89 11.24 9.26
N CYS A 26 1.75 10.60 8.09
CA CYS A 26 1.88 11.31 6.82
C CYS A 26 0.64 12.20 6.57
N PRO A 27 0.82 13.51 6.31
CA PRO A 27 -0.29 14.43 6.04
C PRO A 27 -0.97 14.14 4.70
N VAL A 28 -2.23 14.55 4.58
CA VAL A 28 -3.00 14.43 3.32
C VAL A 28 -2.33 15.24 2.22
N GLY A 29 -2.27 14.69 1.01
CA GLY A 29 -1.62 15.31 -0.16
C GLY A 29 -0.11 15.05 -0.24
N LYS A 30 0.50 14.46 0.80
CA LYS A 30 1.89 13.98 0.73
C LYS A 30 1.94 12.48 0.53
N GLY A 31 3.03 12.03 -0.06
CA GLY A 31 3.34 10.63 -0.24
C GLY A 31 4.77 10.31 0.13
N PHE A 32 5.05 9.02 0.20
CA PHE A 32 6.39 8.50 0.42
C PHE A 32 6.71 7.46 -0.66
N LEU A 33 7.98 7.42 -1.02
CA LEU A 33 8.50 6.45 -1.98
C LEU A 33 8.98 5.21 -1.23
N MET A 34 8.53 4.03 -1.65
CA MET A 34 9.03 2.77 -1.13
C MET A 34 10.26 2.30 -1.92
N SER A 35 11.39 2.97 -1.70
CA SER A 35 12.64 2.69 -2.43
C SER A 35 13.21 1.28 -2.20
N LYS A 36 12.81 0.60 -1.12
CA LYS A 36 13.22 -0.79 -0.81
C LYS A 36 12.37 -1.85 -1.50
N VAL A 37 11.31 -1.45 -2.19
CA VAL A 37 10.44 -2.34 -2.95
C VAL A 37 10.61 -2.00 -4.42
N THR A 38 11.06 -2.97 -5.21
CA THR A 38 11.21 -2.82 -6.66
C THR A 38 10.39 -3.90 -7.33
N VAL A 39 9.48 -3.51 -8.20
CA VAL A 39 8.68 -4.44 -9.00
C VAL A 39 8.81 -4.07 -10.46
N SER A 40 9.20 -5.05 -11.27
CA SER A 40 9.30 -4.87 -12.72
C SER A 40 7.99 -4.39 -13.33
N ALA A 41 8.09 -3.61 -14.42
CA ALA A 41 6.92 -3.13 -15.13
C ALA A 41 6.12 -4.24 -15.81
N ASP A 42 6.82 -5.28 -16.24
CA ASP A 42 6.25 -6.43 -16.93
C ASP A 42 5.49 -7.36 -15.97
N ASP A 43 5.83 -7.32 -14.68
CA ASP A 43 5.24 -8.18 -13.64
C ASP A 43 3.94 -7.60 -13.04
N LYS A 44 2.90 -7.53 -13.88
CA LYS A 44 1.58 -6.99 -13.50
C LYS A 44 0.98 -7.69 -12.28
N ALA A 45 1.20 -9.00 -12.14
CA ALA A 45 0.69 -9.79 -11.03
C ALA A 45 1.33 -9.37 -9.71
N GLU A 46 2.66 -9.20 -9.68
CA GLU A 46 3.39 -8.76 -8.50
C GLU A 46 3.04 -7.31 -8.14
N ARG A 47 2.93 -6.41 -9.13
CA ARG A 47 2.44 -5.04 -8.91
C ARG A 47 1.06 -5.01 -8.25
N GLY A 48 0.16 -5.90 -8.68
CA GLY A 48 -1.16 -6.07 -8.08
C GLY A 48 -1.08 -6.49 -6.60
N ARG A 49 -0.22 -7.48 -6.28
CA ARG A 49 -0.01 -7.96 -4.91
C ARG A 49 0.58 -6.86 -4.01
N VAL A 50 1.60 -6.16 -4.48
CA VAL A 50 2.25 -5.07 -3.74
C VAL A 50 1.28 -3.92 -3.52
N ARG A 51 0.50 -3.52 -4.53
CA ARG A 51 -0.56 -2.51 -4.39
C ARG A 51 -1.60 -2.92 -3.36
N SER A 52 -2.00 -4.19 -3.33
CA SER A 52 -2.93 -4.71 -2.31
C SER A 52 -2.34 -4.63 -0.90
N GLY A 53 -1.05 -4.94 -0.74
CA GLY A 53 -0.35 -4.80 0.54
C GLY A 53 -0.28 -3.35 1.01
N ILE A 54 0.08 -2.43 0.10
CA ILE A 54 0.15 -0.98 0.37
C ILE A 54 -1.22 -0.43 0.79
N THR A 55 -2.27 -0.72 0.02
CA THR A 55 -3.62 -0.25 0.33
C THR A 55 -4.12 -0.78 1.68
N THR A 56 -3.75 -2.02 2.04
CA THR A 56 -4.04 -2.59 3.36
C THR A 56 -3.30 -1.84 4.47
N GLY A 57 -1.98 -1.61 4.31
CA GLY A 57 -1.18 -0.86 5.27
C GLY A 57 -1.67 0.57 5.47
N ALA A 58 -2.04 1.26 4.39
CA ALA A 58 -2.62 2.61 4.44
C ALA A 58 -3.94 2.65 5.22
N LYS A 59 -4.83 1.67 5.01
CA LYS A 59 -6.07 1.52 5.80
C LYS A 59 -5.78 1.27 7.27
N MET A 60 -4.78 0.43 7.59
CA MET A 60 -4.34 0.20 8.98
C MET A 60 -3.81 1.47 9.66
N ALA A 61 -3.19 2.37 8.88
CA ALA A 61 -2.75 3.69 9.35
C ALA A 61 -3.90 4.72 9.44
N GLY A 62 -5.14 4.34 9.13
CA GLY A 62 -6.31 5.21 9.20
C GLY A 62 -6.53 6.08 7.96
N TRP A 63 -5.90 5.77 6.82
CA TRP A 63 -6.12 6.51 5.59
C TRP A 63 -7.38 6.02 4.88
N THR A 64 -8.25 6.96 4.51
CA THR A 64 -9.50 6.70 3.78
C THR A 64 -9.27 6.51 2.29
N LYS A 65 -8.39 7.33 1.70
CA LYS A 65 -8.00 7.22 0.28
C LYS A 65 -6.48 7.22 0.13
N VAL A 66 -6.02 6.35 -0.75
CA VAL A 66 -4.60 6.17 -1.07
C VAL A 66 -4.46 6.05 -2.59
N SER A 67 -3.53 6.80 -3.16
CA SER A 67 -3.09 6.63 -4.53
C SER A 67 -1.77 5.88 -4.54
N VAL A 68 -1.64 4.90 -5.44
CA VAL A 68 -0.40 4.14 -5.62
C VAL A 68 -0.01 4.28 -7.07
N SER A 69 1.14 4.91 -7.29
CA SER A 69 1.76 5.08 -8.60
C SER A 69 3.09 4.32 -8.63
N TRP A 70 3.62 4.06 -9.81
CA TRP A 70 4.93 3.41 -9.98
C TRP A 70 5.90 4.40 -10.63
N THR A 71 7.11 4.47 -10.11
CA THR A 71 8.19 5.20 -10.78
C THR A 71 8.67 4.44 -12.01
N THR A 72 9.43 5.12 -12.88
CA THR A 72 10.11 4.51 -14.02
C THR A 72 11.05 3.38 -13.60
N ASP A 73 11.63 3.50 -12.41
CA ASP A 73 12.58 2.53 -11.84
C ASP A 73 11.88 1.34 -11.15
N GLY A 74 10.55 1.27 -11.20
CA GLY A 74 9.77 0.17 -10.64
C GLY A 74 9.49 0.27 -9.14
N HIS A 75 9.71 1.44 -8.52
CA HIS A 75 9.39 1.66 -7.11
C HIS A 75 7.95 2.14 -6.93
N PRO A 76 7.22 1.67 -5.91
CA PRO A 76 5.89 2.18 -5.60
C PRO A 76 5.97 3.53 -4.88
N LEU A 77 5.26 4.52 -5.42
CA LEU A 77 4.99 5.81 -4.79
C LEU A 77 3.59 5.78 -4.17
N VAL A 78 3.52 5.96 -2.86
CA VAL A 78 2.28 5.88 -2.07
C VAL A 78 1.90 7.27 -1.61
N VAL A 79 0.74 7.78 -2.04
CA VAL A 79 0.27 9.13 -1.73
C VAL A 79 -1.04 9.09 -0.95
N ARG A 80 -1.09 9.81 0.18
CA ARG A 80 -2.33 10.00 0.92
C ARG A 80 -3.20 10.99 0.16
N THR A 81 -4.39 10.56 -0.23
CA THR A 81 -5.35 11.43 -0.92
C THR A 81 -6.52 11.75 0.02
N ALA A 82 -7.16 12.90 -0.18
CA ALA A 82 -8.34 13.35 0.58
C ALA A 82 -9.61 12.69 0.03
#